data_AF-A0A7C9DVD6-F1
#
_entry.id   AF-A0A7C9DVD6-F1
#
_cell.length_a   1.000
_cell.length_b   1.000
_cell.length_c   1.000
_cell.angle_alpha   90.00
_cell.angle_beta   90.00
_cell.angle_gamma   90.00
#
_symmetry.space_group_name_H-M   'P 1'
#
loop_
_entity.id
_entity.type
_entity.pdbx_description
1 polymer ?
#
loop_
_entity_poly.entity_id
_entity_poly.type
_entity_poly.pdbx_seq_one_letter_code
_entity_poly.pdbx_strand_id
1 'polypeptide(L)'
;VARALVEAGHVQDLKQAFAWYLYDGGPAYSKGSEPCAVEAVKMVCKTGGMSVLAHPWTLKNPVPVVKKLKEAGLHGIEVYRSDGKLAVYSDLADAHGLLKLGGSDFHGKGGHGESP
;
A
#
# COMPACT_ATOMS: atom_id res chain seq x y z
N VAL A 1 -1.94 -3.29 17.32
CA VAL A 1 -3.09 -2.68 18.04
C VAL A 1 -4.41 -3.39 17.73
N ALA A 2 -4.85 -3.45 16.47
CA ALA A 2 -6.13 -4.10 16.10
C ALA A 2 -6.28 -5.54 16.64
N ARG A 3 -5.28 -6.41 16.47
CA ARG A 3 -5.30 -7.78 17.03
C ARG A 3 -5.43 -7.80 18.56
N ALA A 4 -4.73 -6.90 19.26
CA ALA A 4 -4.84 -6.78 20.71
C ALA A 4 -6.23 -6.33 21.17
N LEU A 5 -6.92 -5.47 20.39
CA LEU A 5 -8.31 -5.08 20.67
C LEU A 5 -9.28 -6.27 20.54
N VAL A 6 -9.05 -7.17 19.58
CA VAL A 6 -9.82 -8.42 19.42
C VAL A 6 -9.53 -9.38 20.57
N GLU A 7 -8.25 -9.62 20.87
CA GLU A 7 -7.83 -10.52 21.95
C GLU A 7 -8.32 -10.07 23.33
N ALA A 8 -8.37 -8.75 23.57
CA ALA A 8 -8.92 -8.16 24.79
C ALA A 8 -10.45 -8.10 24.83
N GLY A 9 -11.14 -8.50 23.75
CA GLY A 9 -12.60 -8.52 23.67
C GLY A 9 -13.28 -7.16 23.49
N HIS A 10 -12.54 -6.12 23.09
CA HIS A 10 -13.09 -4.77 22.86
C HIS A 10 -13.81 -4.65 21.51
N VAL A 11 -13.48 -5.51 20.55
CA VAL A 11 -14.08 -5.60 19.21
C VAL A 11 -14.14 -7.06 18.78
N GLN A 12 -15.09 -7.39 17.91
CA GLN A 12 -15.36 -8.74 17.42
C GLN A 12 -14.37 -9.18 16.34
N ASP A 13 -13.87 -8.23 15.54
CA ASP A 13 -12.93 -8.50 14.46
C ASP A 13 -12.05 -7.26 14.14
N LEU A 14 -11.08 -7.45 13.25
CA LEU A 14 -10.18 -6.40 12.81
C LEU A 14 -10.90 -5.27 12.08
N LYS A 15 -11.95 -5.60 11.31
CA LYS A 15 -12.71 -4.62 10.55
C LYS A 15 -13.40 -3.63 11.49
N GLN A 16 -13.98 -4.12 12.58
CA GLN A 16 -14.56 -3.29 13.62
C GLN A 16 -13.51 -2.44 14.34
N ALA A 17 -12.30 -2.98 14.58
CA ALA A 17 -11.19 -2.21 15.15
C ALA A 17 -10.85 -0.97 14.28
N PHE A 18 -10.70 -1.16 12.97
CA PHE A 18 -10.44 -0.08 12.02
C PHE A 18 -11.64 0.86 11.88
N ALA A 19 -12.86 0.34 11.82
CA ALA A 19 -14.04 1.16 11.65
C ALA A 19 -14.34 2.05 12.87
N TRP A 20 -14.04 1.61 14.09
CA TRP A 20 -14.44 2.33 15.31
C TRP A 20 -13.32 3.14 15.95
N TYR A 21 -12.07 2.65 15.86
CA TYR A 21 -10.96 3.23 16.62
C TYR A 21 -9.79 3.70 15.76
N LEU A 22 -9.41 2.92 14.74
CA LEU A 22 -8.11 3.06 14.07
C LEU A 22 -8.18 3.72 12.68
N TYR A 23 -9.33 4.24 12.25
CA TYR A 23 -9.46 4.98 11.01
C TYR A 23 -8.79 6.37 11.10
N ASP A 24 -8.55 6.99 9.95
CA ASP A 24 -7.98 8.35 9.89
C ASP A 24 -8.85 9.37 10.64
N GLY A 25 -8.29 9.97 11.69
CA GLY A 25 -9.00 10.90 12.57
C GLY A 25 -9.87 10.24 13.64
N GLY A 26 -9.82 8.91 13.76
CA GLY A 26 -10.53 8.17 14.79
C GLY A 26 -9.94 8.30 16.20
N PRO A 27 -10.64 7.77 17.22
CA PRO A 27 -10.27 7.93 18.63
C PRO A 27 -8.86 7.46 19.00
N ALA A 28 -8.32 6.48 18.28
CA ALA A 28 -6.98 5.94 18.49
C ALA A 28 -6.05 6.21 17.30
N TYR A 29 -6.41 7.16 16.43
CA TYR A 29 -5.55 7.62 15.35
C TYR A 29 -4.43 8.51 15.89
N SER A 30 -3.19 8.15 15.56
CA SER A 30 -2.03 9.02 15.73
C SER A 30 -1.32 9.12 14.40
N LYS A 31 -1.10 10.34 13.93
CA LYS A 31 -0.42 10.59 12.66
C LYS A 31 1.06 10.18 12.78
N GLY A 32 1.49 9.25 11.94
CA GLY A 32 2.89 8.88 11.82
C GLY A 32 3.75 9.99 11.20
N SER A 33 5.05 9.97 11.50
CA SER A 33 6.04 10.79 10.80
C SER A 33 6.68 9.98 9.67
N GLU A 34 5.93 9.80 8.59
CA GLU A 34 6.41 9.06 7.43
C GLU A 34 7.18 9.99 6.48
N PRO A 35 8.30 9.52 5.87
CA PRO A 35 8.99 10.30 4.85
C PRO A 35 8.09 10.50 3.63
N CYS A 36 8.32 11.59 2.89
CA CYS A 36 7.60 11.77 1.64
C CYS A 36 7.93 10.62 0.69
N ALA A 37 6.94 10.10 -0.05
CA ALA A 37 7.14 8.99 -0.99
C ALA A 37 8.27 9.25 -2.01
N VAL A 38 8.47 10.50 -2.43
CA VAL A 38 9.60 10.91 -3.29
C VAL A 38 10.95 10.72 -2.60
N GLU A 39 11.03 11.08 -1.32
CA GLU A 39 12.26 10.92 -0.54
C GLU A 39 12.56 9.45 -0.29
N ALA A 40 11.54 8.65 0.02
CA ALA A 40 11.66 7.20 0.15
C ALA A 40 12.21 6.56 -1.13
N VAL A 41 11.65 6.90 -2.30
CA VAL A 41 12.16 6.42 -3.60
C VAL A 41 13.63 6.81 -3.79
N LYS A 42 13.97 8.09 -3.59
CA LYS A 42 15.36 8.57 -3.73
C LYS A 42 16.31 7.86 -2.78
N MET A 43 15.87 7.55 -1.56
CA MET A 43 16.67 6.84 -0.57
C MET A 43 16.99 5.41 -1.02
N VAL A 44 16.00 4.67 -1.51
CA VAL A 44 16.19 3.32 -2.06
C VAL A 44 17.12 3.35 -3.27
N CYS A 45 16.96 4.31 -4.18
CA CYS A 45 17.84 4.42 -5.34
C CYS A 45 19.30 4.71 -4.95
N LYS A 46 19.52 5.55 -3.91
CA LYS A 46 20.87 5.88 -3.42
C LYS A 46 21.62 4.68 -2.84
N THR A 47 20.91 3.66 -2.36
CA THR A 47 21.53 2.43 -1.86
C THR A 47 21.74 1.37 -2.95
N GLY A 48 21.39 1.68 -4.20
CA GLY A 48 21.41 0.73 -5.32
C GLY A 48 20.23 -0.24 -5.34
N GLY A 49 19.22 -0.03 -4.48
CA GLY A 49 18.00 -0.82 -4.45
C GLY A 49 16.99 -0.39 -5.51
N MET A 50 15.97 -1.24 -5.70
CA MET A 50 14.84 -0.97 -6.60
C MET A 50 13.60 -0.59 -5.81
N SER A 51 13.01 0.54 -6.19
CA SER A 51 11.78 1.07 -5.63
C SER A 51 10.56 0.64 -6.46
N VAL A 52 9.57 0.05 -5.79
CA VAL A 52 8.33 -0.44 -6.40
C VAL A 52 7.13 0.11 -5.65
N LEU A 53 6.15 0.63 -6.39
CA LEU A 53 4.89 1.10 -5.80
C LEU A 53 3.97 -0.10 -5.54
N ALA A 54 3.78 -0.42 -4.26
CA ALA A 54 2.86 -1.46 -3.80
C ALA A 54 1.40 -1.01 -3.92
N HIS A 55 0.52 -1.96 -4.20
CA HIS A 55 -0.94 -1.86 -4.19
C HIS A 55 -1.51 -0.49 -4.63
N PRO A 56 -1.21 -0.03 -5.87
CA PRO A 56 -1.57 1.32 -6.32
C PRO A 56 -3.08 1.60 -6.35
N TRP A 57 -3.91 0.56 -6.30
CA TRP A 57 -5.38 0.66 -6.22
C TRP A 57 -5.92 1.23 -4.92
N THR A 58 -5.11 1.31 -3.87
CA THR A 58 -5.52 1.98 -2.62
C THR A 58 -5.40 3.51 -2.72
N LEU A 59 -4.75 4.02 -3.76
CA LEU A 59 -4.59 5.45 -4.00
C LEU A 59 -5.84 6.04 -4.65
N LYS A 60 -6.30 7.20 -4.15
CA LYS A 60 -7.40 7.96 -4.77
C LYS A 60 -7.10 8.38 -6.21
N ASN A 61 -5.85 8.80 -6.47
CA ASN A 61 -5.40 9.32 -7.77
C ASN A 61 -4.00 8.75 -8.12
N PRO A 62 -3.91 7.52 -8.65
CA PRO A 62 -2.61 6.86 -8.85
C PRO A 62 -1.76 7.49 -9.96
N VAL A 63 -2.37 7.96 -11.06
CA VAL A 63 -1.64 8.49 -12.23
C VAL A 63 -0.66 9.63 -11.90
N PRO A 64 -1.08 10.74 -11.24
CA PRO A 64 -0.15 11.82 -10.90
C PRO A 64 0.91 11.38 -9.88
N VAL A 65 0.59 10.43 -9.00
CA VAL A 65 1.53 9.87 -8.03
C VAL A 65 2.61 9.07 -8.76
N VAL A 66 2.21 8.17 -9.66
CA VAL A 66 3.15 7.34 -10.44
C VAL A 66 4.08 8.23 -11.27
N LYS A 67 3.56 9.25 -11.94
CA LYS A 67 4.37 10.21 -12.68
C LYS A 67 5.43 10.88 -11.79
N LYS A 68 5.01 11.42 -10.65
CA LYS A 68 5.91 12.08 -9.68
C LYS A 68 6.96 11.14 -9.11
N LEU A 69 6.60 9.88 -8.83
CA LEU A 69 7.53 8.89 -8.33
C LEU A 69 8.49 8.39 -9.42
N LYS A 70 8.02 8.29 -10.68
CA LYS A 70 8.89 7.97 -11.82
C LYS A 70 9.99 9.02 -11.99
N GLU A 71 9.64 10.31 -11.91
CA GLU A 71 10.61 11.42 -11.92
C GLU A 71 11.62 11.32 -10.77
N ALA A 72 11.25 10.68 -9.66
CA ALA A 72 12.13 10.45 -8.51
C ALA A 72 13.01 9.19 -8.62
N GLY A 73 12.78 8.32 -9.60
CA GLY A 73 13.51 7.07 -9.79
C GLY A 73 12.71 5.79 -9.51
N LEU A 74 11.37 5.82 -9.57
CA LEU A 74 10.55 4.61 -9.44
C LEU A 74 10.88 3.57 -10.53
N HIS A 75 11.06 2.32 -10.13
CA HIS A 75 11.43 1.23 -11.04
C HIS A 75 10.25 0.36 -11.44
N GLY A 76 9.28 0.16 -10.55
CA GLY A 76 8.16 -0.74 -10.80
C GLY A 76 6.87 -0.33 -10.10
N ILE A 77 5.81 -1.02 -10.50
CA ILE A 77 4.47 -0.91 -9.93
C ILE A 77 3.86 -2.30 -9.81
N GLU A 78 3.08 -2.50 -8.76
CA GLU A 78 2.29 -3.71 -8.60
C GLU A 78 1.08 -3.71 -9.54
N VAL A 79 0.93 -4.81 -10.27
CA VAL A 79 -0.12 -5.03 -11.27
C VAL A 79 -0.82 -6.37 -11.12
N TYR A 80 -0.16 -7.31 -10.45
CA TYR A 80 -0.71 -8.63 -10.16
C TYR A 80 -1.13 -8.71 -8.70
N ARG A 81 -2.35 -9.17 -8.48
CA ARG A 81 -2.94 -9.50 -7.18
C ARG A 81 -3.30 -10.98 -7.15
N SER A 82 -3.70 -11.47 -5.98
CA SER A 82 -4.22 -12.82 -5.79
C SER A 82 -5.44 -13.14 -6.67
N ASP A 83 -6.22 -12.13 -7.06
CA ASP A 83 -7.41 -12.24 -7.90
C ASP A 83 -7.16 -11.94 -9.39
N GLY A 84 -5.92 -11.60 -9.77
CA GLY A 84 -5.52 -11.48 -11.17
C GLY A 84 -4.72 -10.22 -11.51
N LYS A 85 -4.65 -9.92 -12.81
CA LYS A 85 -3.91 -8.77 -13.35
C LYS A 85 -4.84 -7.57 -13.55
N LEU A 86 -4.42 -6.41 -13.07
CA LEU A 86 -5.16 -5.16 -13.25
C LEU A 86 -4.68 -4.41 -14.49
N ALA A 87 -5.50 -4.40 -15.55
CA ALA A 87 -5.17 -3.80 -16.85
C ALA A 87 -4.76 -2.33 -16.74
N VAL A 88 -5.51 -1.52 -15.99
CA VAL A 88 -5.23 -0.08 -15.81
C VAL A 88 -3.81 0.19 -15.30
N TYR A 89 -3.33 -0.60 -14.33
CA TYR A 89 -1.97 -0.44 -13.80
C TYR A 89 -0.91 -1.04 -14.72
N SER A 90 -1.27 -2.05 -15.52
CA SER A 90 -0.39 -2.61 -16.56
C SER A 90 -0.11 -1.58 -17.63
N ASP A 91 -1.15 -0.90 -18.10
CA ASP A 91 -1.04 0.12 -19.13
C ASP A 91 -0.28 1.34 -18.60
N LEU A 92 -0.52 1.72 -17.33
CA LEU A 92 0.23 2.77 -16.67
C LEU A 92 1.72 2.40 -16.52
N ALA A 93 2.03 1.13 -16.24
CA ALA A 93 3.40 0.65 -16.18
C ALA A 93 4.09 0.75 -17.55
N ASP A 94 3.40 0.32 -18.61
CA ASP A 94 3.91 0.40 -19.99
C ASP A 94 4.16 1.84 -20.41
N ALA A 95 3.22 2.75 -20.13
CA ALA A 95 3.32 4.17 -20.47
C ALA A 95 4.53 4.87 -19.82
N HIS A 96 5.00 4.37 -18.67
CA HIS A 96 6.12 4.97 -17.92
C HIS A 96 7.38 4.10 -17.91
N GLY A 97 7.42 3.01 -18.67
CA GLY A 97 8.56 2.07 -18.68
C GLY A 97 8.87 1.55 -17.27
N LEU A 98 7.85 1.11 -16.55
CA LEU A 98 7.95 0.54 -15.21
C LEU A 98 7.85 -0.99 -15.27
N LEU A 99 8.58 -1.64 -14.37
CA LEU A 99 8.44 -3.07 -14.16
C LEU A 99 7.07 -3.40 -13.57
N LYS A 100 6.58 -4.58 -13.94
CA LYS A 100 5.28 -5.13 -13.55
C LYS A 100 5.48 -6.20 -12.50
N LEU A 101 5.04 -5.96 -11.27
CA LEU A 101 5.25 -6.87 -10.14
C LEU A 101 3.93 -7.33 -9.50
N GLY A 102 4.03 -8.34 -8.64
CA GLY A 102 2.91 -8.86 -7.85
C GLY A 102 3.37 -9.32 -6.47
N GLY A 103 2.54 -9.07 -5.47
CA GLY A 103 2.67 -9.54 -4.11
C GLY A 103 1.35 -10.13 -3.62
N SER A 104 1.42 -11.05 -2.66
CA SER A 104 0.24 -11.62 -2.03
C SER A 104 -0.39 -10.70 -0.98
N ASP A 105 0.35 -9.67 -0.56
CA ASP A 105 0.01 -8.81 0.58
C ASP A 105 -0.39 -9.62 1.83
N PHE A 106 0.35 -10.71 2.07
CA PHE A 106 -0.03 -11.70 3.08
C PHE A 106 0.27 -11.24 4.50
N HIS A 107 -0.77 -11.17 5.33
CA HIS A 107 -0.72 -10.72 6.72
C HIS A 107 -0.92 -11.84 7.77
N GLY A 108 -0.93 -13.12 7.34
CA GLY A 108 -1.08 -14.29 8.21
C GLY A 108 -2.44 -14.98 8.12
N LYS A 109 -2.57 -16.17 8.73
CA LYS A 109 -3.86 -16.89 8.82
C LYS A 109 -4.74 -16.27 9.91
N GLY A 110 -5.54 -15.27 9.56
CA GLY A 110 -6.49 -14.63 10.47
C GLY A 110 -7.64 -13.94 9.74
N GLY A 111 -8.63 -14.72 9.30
CA GLY A 111 -9.96 -14.22 8.89
C GLY A 111 -10.05 -13.65 7.46
N HIS A 112 -11.04 -14.12 6.71
CA HIS A 112 -11.42 -13.58 5.40
C HIS A 112 -11.73 -12.08 5.53
N GLY A 113 -10.98 -11.21 4.84
CA GLY A 113 -11.32 -9.79 4.71
C GLY A 113 -10.18 -8.79 4.92
N GLU A 114 -8.93 -9.22 5.05
CA GLU A 114 -7.78 -8.31 5.12
C GLU A 114 -7.44 -7.79 3.71
N SER A 115 -8.17 -6.78 3.26
CA SER A 115 -7.67 -5.78 2.33
C SER A 115 -8.13 -4.41 2.87
N PRO A 116 -7.26 -3.39 2.86
CA PRO A 116 -7.65 -2.03 3.23
C PRO A 116 -8.82 -1.51 2.39
#